data_AF-A0A935VU21-F1
#
_entry.id   AF-A0A935VU21-F1
#
_cell.length_a   1.000
_cell.length_b   1.000
_cell.length_c   1.000
_cell.angle_alpha   90.00
_cell.angle_beta   90.00
_cell.angle_gamma   90.00
#
_symmetry.space_group_name_H-M   'P 1'
#
loop_
_entity.id
_entity.type
_entity.pdbx_description
1 polymer ?
#
loop_
_entity_poly.entity_id
_entity_poly.type
_entity_poly.pdbx_seq_one_letter_code
_entity_poly.pdbx_strand_id
1 'polypeptide(L)'
;MAQAYTSTADDAYITTFDVRNPWNQIALNNSTKLVDGWLSENYVQSMDGTIYTIKDPRLPFTASLTKFNDYRGTRNGKGRIGSGIDKEESYISLTGYYSNTNSPVYITTYEEMKFIEAEAAFRSNNKPKAYAAFLDGIKANMNKTGVLPADRDAYVNHASIAVGAANITLELIFREKYKALFLMPVTWDDARRFDYQYQQFQLPLNVVTNTYIRRLVYPSVETSRNGANVPDVTDVTQKLWWDQ
;
A
#
# COMPACT_ATOMS: atom_id res chain seq x y z
N MET A 1 -8.42 -0.22 -25.82
CA MET A 1 -8.84 -0.93 -24.59
C MET A 1 -10.32 -0.66 -24.34
N ALA A 2 -11.23 -1.21 -25.14
CA ALA A 2 -12.64 -0.81 -25.13
C ALA A 2 -13.47 -1.44 -23.98
N GLN A 3 -12.86 -2.24 -23.09
CA GLN A 3 -13.54 -2.97 -22.01
C GLN A 3 -12.71 -3.01 -20.70
N ALA A 4 -11.93 -1.96 -20.43
CA ALA A 4 -11.28 -1.81 -19.11
C ALA A 4 -12.27 -1.24 -18.09
N TYR A 5 -11.90 -1.23 -16.80
CA TYR A 5 -12.72 -0.65 -15.74
C TYR A 5 -12.99 0.83 -16.04
N THR A 6 -14.23 1.26 -15.84
CA THR A 6 -14.72 2.61 -16.13
C THR A 6 -15.01 3.41 -14.86
N SER A 7 -15.21 2.72 -13.74
CA SER A 7 -15.42 3.31 -12.42
C SER A 7 -15.11 2.30 -11.31
N THR A 8 -15.17 2.74 -10.06
CA THR A 8 -15.06 1.85 -8.89
C THR A 8 -16.20 0.84 -8.77
N ALA A 9 -17.28 0.98 -9.54
CA ALA A 9 -18.35 -0.02 -9.62
C ALA A 9 -17.89 -1.31 -10.33
N ASP A 10 -16.79 -1.24 -11.09
CA ASP A 10 -16.20 -2.39 -11.78
C ASP A 10 -15.16 -3.13 -10.90
N ASP A 11 -14.92 -2.67 -9.66
CA ASP A 11 -13.93 -3.25 -8.75
C ASP A 11 -14.20 -4.75 -8.51
N ALA A 12 -13.13 -5.55 -8.53
CA ALA A 12 -13.20 -6.97 -8.16
C ALA A 12 -12.82 -7.15 -6.69
N TYR A 13 -13.69 -7.78 -5.91
CA TYR A 13 -13.50 -7.95 -4.46
C TYR A 13 -14.23 -9.17 -3.90
N ILE A 14 -13.87 -9.53 -2.67
CA ILE A 14 -14.52 -10.55 -1.85
C ILE A 14 -15.22 -9.86 -0.67
N THR A 15 -16.49 -10.20 -0.43
CA THR A 15 -17.29 -9.71 0.71
C THR A 15 -17.85 -10.84 1.58
N THR A 16 -17.62 -12.10 1.21
CA THR A 16 -18.06 -13.26 1.97
C THR A 16 -16.94 -13.74 2.88
N PHE A 17 -17.22 -13.76 4.18
CA PHE A 17 -16.29 -14.19 5.21
C PHE A 17 -17.03 -15.09 6.21
N ASP A 18 -16.32 -16.04 6.83
CA ASP A 18 -16.93 -16.92 7.85
C ASP A 18 -17.44 -16.15 9.07
N VAL A 19 -16.72 -15.10 9.47
CA VAL A 19 -17.06 -14.26 10.63
C VAL A 19 -17.05 -12.78 10.27
N ARG A 20 -15.96 -12.30 9.70
CA ARG A 20 -15.71 -10.88 9.40
C ARG A 20 -14.55 -10.75 8.42
N ASN A 21 -14.41 -9.56 7.83
CA ASN A 21 -13.21 -9.18 7.10
C ASN A 21 -11.95 -9.52 7.93
N PRO A 22 -10.93 -10.22 7.37
CA PRO A 22 -9.72 -10.61 8.10
C PRO A 22 -8.94 -9.43 8.70
N TRP A 23 -8.92 -8.28 8.03
CA TRP A 23 -8.31 -7.06 8.53
C TRP A 23 -9.08 -6.46 9.71
N ASN A 24 -10.41 -6.63 9.76
CA ASN A 24 -11.20 -6.29 10.95
C ASN A 24 -10.82 -7.18 12.14
N GLN A 25 -10.48 -8.46 11.91
CA GLN A 25 -10.03 -9.35 12.98
C GLN A 25 -8.71 -8.85 13.60
N ILE A 26 -7.74 -8.44 12.79
CA ILE A 26 -6.48 -7.85 13.27
C ILE A 26 -6.75 -6.55 14.05
N ALA A 27 -7.62 -5.68 13.53
CA ALA A 27 -8.00 -4.44 14.21
C ALA A 27 -8.67 -4.70 15.57
N LEU A 28 -9.58 -5.70 15.60
CA LEU A 28 -10.29 -6.11 16.80
C LEU A 28 -9.32 -6.66 17.84
N ASN A 29 -8.41 -7.55 17.44
CA ASN A 29 -7.37 -8.12 18.31
C ASN A 29 -6.59 -7.00 19.02
N ASN A 30 -6.07 -6.03 18.26
CA ASN A 30 -5.36 -4.89 18.85
C ASN A 30 -6.26 -4.04 19.77
N SER A 31 -7.54 -3.83 19.41
CA SER A 31 -8.48 -3.07 20.24
C SER A 31 -8.82 -3.75 21.58
N THR A 32 -8.78 -5.09 21.62
CA THR A 32 -9.04 -5.92 22.80
C THR A 32 -7.76 -6.35 23.52
N LYS A 33 -6.61 -5.74 23.16
CA LYS A 33 -5.28 -5.99 23.74
C LYS A 33 -4.71 -7.39 23.43
N LEU A 34 -5.27 -8.08 22.43
CA LEU A 34 -4.65 -9.24 21.81
C LEU A 34 -3.68 -8.73 20.73
N VAL A 35 -2.44 -8.50 21.14
CA VAL A 35 -1.30 -8.02 20.32
C VAL A 35 -1.29 -8.68 18.92
N ASP A 36 -1.47 -7.89 17.87
CA ASP A 36 -1.51 -8.30 16.45
C ASP A 36 -0.95 -7.17 15.55
N GLY A 37 -1.02 -7.24 14.23
CA GLY A 37 -0.30 -6.36 13.28
C GLY A 37 -0.31 -4.84 13.56
N TRP A 38 0.87 -4.21 13.38
CA TRP A 38 1.09 -2.75 13.41
C TRP A 38 1.26 -2.19 12.00
N LEU A 39 0.98 -0.89 11.82
CA LEU A 39 1.25 -0.22 10.55
C LEU A 39 2.73 0.10 10.38
N SER A 40 3.22 0.02 9.14
CA SER A 40 4.58 0.41 8.77
C SER A 40 4.82 1.90 9.03
N GLU A 41 5.97 2.23 9.63
CA GLU A 41 6.45 3.62 9.78
C GLU A 41 6.50 4.36 8.45
N ASN A 42 7.03 3.73 7.39
CA ASN A 42 7.11 4.38 6.08
C ASN A 42 5.72 4.67 5.50
N TYR A 43 4.76 3.76 5.67
CA TYR A 43 3.39 4.00 5.22
C TYR A 43 2.76 5.19 5.95
N VAL A 44 2.83 5.22 7.29
CA VAL A 44 2.28 6.32 8.09
C VAL A 44 2.96 7.64 7.73
N GLN A 45 4.28 7.68 7.68
CA GLN A 45 5.06 8.89 7.37
C GLN A 45 4.89 9.38 5.92
N SER A 46 4.49 8.48 5.00
CA SER A 46 4.13 8.85 3.63
C SER A 46 2.81 9.64 3.56
N MET A 47 2.02 9.62 4.63
CA MET A 47 0.67 10.17 4.68
C MET A 47 0.46 11.23 5.77
N ASP A 48 1.24 11.25 6.84
CA ASP A 48 1.07 12.19 7.96
C ASP A 48 1.74 13.57 7.75
N GLY A 49 2.45 13.73 6.62
CA GLY A 49 3.21 14.92 6.25
C GLY A 49 4.69 14.88 6.59
N THR A 50 5.20 13.82 7.23
CA THR A 50 6.61 13.69 7.60
C THR A 50 7.52 13.61 6.37
N ILE A 51 7.20 12.73 5.40
CA ILE A 51 8.05 12.53 4.22
C ILE A 51 7.80 13.58 3.13
N TYR A 52 6.53 13.92 2.86
CA TYR A 52 6.13 14.73 1.71
C TYR A 52 5.55 16.11 2.05
N THR A 53 5.63 16.54 3.32
CA THR A 53 5.17 17.86 3.81
C THR A 53 3.70 18.18 3.52
N ILE A 54 2.89 17.17 3.23
CA ILE A 54 1.45 17.25 3.00
C ILE A 54 0.77 16.12 3.76
N LYS A 55 -0.31 16.44 4.47
CA LYS A 55 -1.16 15.44 5.12
C LYS A 55 -2.11 14.84 4.10
N ASP A 56 -2.14 13.52 4.03
CA ASP A 56 -3.04 12.77 3.18
C ASP A 56 -4.36 12.51 3.91
N PRO A 57 -5.50 12.99 3.38
CA PRO A 57 -6.80 12.87 4.05
C PRO A 57 -7.31 11.42 4.13
N ARG A 58 -6.64 10.46 3.48
CA ARG A 58 -6.98 9.03 3.58
C ARG A 58 -6.46 8.36 4.86
N LEU A 59 -5.45 8.93 5.53
CA LEU A 59 -4.83 8.31 6.71
C LEU A 59 -5.84 7.99 7.84
N PRO A 60 -6.79 8.89 8.21
CA PRO A 60 -7.80 8.59 9.22
C PRO A 60 -8.73 7.41 8.88
N PHE A 61 -8.87 7.07 7.59
CA PHE A 61 -9.70 5.95 7.14
C PHE A 61 -8.97 4.61 7.16
N THR A 62 -7.65 4.60 7.41
CA THR A 62 -6.81 3.41 7.41
C THR A 62 -6.14 3.15 8.76
N ALA A 63 -5.75 4.19 9.48
CA ALA A 63 -4.96 4.11 10.70
C ALA A 63 -5.72 4.55 11.95
N SER A 64 -5.43 3.93 13.09
CA SER A 64 -5.85 4.41 14.40
C SER A 64 -4.92 5.51 14.93
N LEU A 65 -5.46 6.44 15.70
CA LEU A 65 -4.65 7.35 16.51
C LEU A 65 -3.96 6.61 17.66
N THR A 66 -2.78 7.08 18.03
CA THR A 66 -2.09 6.65 19.26
C THR A 66 -2.72 7.29 20.49
N LYS A 67 -2.26 6.91 21.69
CA LYS A 67 -2.62 7.58 22.95
C LYS A 67 -2.21 9.07 23.00
N PHE A 68 -1.32 9.51 22.11
CA PHE A 68 -0.84 10.88 22.03
C PHE A 68 -1.64 11.74 21.02
N ASN A 69 -2.74 11.20 20.47
CA ASN A 69 -3.57 11.88 19.47
C ASN A 69 -2.79 12.23 18.18
N ASP A 70 -1.85 11.37 17.80
CA ASP A 70 -1.09 11.43 16.56
C ASP A 70 -1.09 10.08 15.83
N TYR A 71 -0.45 10.02 14.67
CA TYR A 71 -0.19 8.76 13.96
C TYR A 71 1.29 8.41 14.10
N ARG A 72 1.59 7.14 14.39
CA ARG A 72 2.96 6.64 14.50
C ARG A 72 3.04 5.23 13.96
N GLY A 73 3.73 5.02 12.85
CA GLY A 73 3.97 3.65 12.40
C GLY A 73 5.14 3.01 13.15
N THR A 74 5.26 1.70 13.01
CA THR A 74 6.31 0.88 13.59
C THR A 74 7.45 0.69 12.59
N ARG A 75 8.69 0.94 13.03
CA ARG A 75 9.88 0.67 12.21
C ARG A 75 9.92 -0.80 11.82
N ASN A 76 9.85 -1.09 10.51
CA ASN A 76 9.89 -2.48 10.01
C ASN A 76 11.12 -3.23 10.56
N GLY A 77 10.89 -4.45 11.06
CA GLY A 77 11.92 -5.29 11.66
C GLY A 77 12.28 -4.97 13.11
N LYS A 78 11.89 -3.80 13.67
CA LYS A 78 12.12 -3.48 15.08
C LYS A 78 11.13 -4.21 16.01
N GLY A 79 9.90 -4.41 15.54
CA GLY A 79 8.79 -4.90 16.36
C GLY A 79 8.14 -3.79 17.19
N ARG A 80 7.04 -4.15 17.86
CA ARG A 80 6.24 -3.24 18.69
C ARG A 80 7.03 -2.63 19.84
N ILE A 81 6.61 -1.46 20.31
CA ILE A 81 7.17 -0.81 21.50
C ILE A 81 6.49 -1.35 22.78
N GLY A 82 7.31 -1.62 23.79
CA GLY A 82 6.84 -2.01 25.13
C GLY A 82 5.95 -3.25 25.11
N SER A 83 4.83 -3.16 25.82
CA SER A 83 3.83 -4.25 25.89
C SER A 83 3.10 -4.47 24.56
N GLY A 84 3.01 -3.44 23.71
CA GLY A 84 2.16 -3.41 22.53
C GLY A 84 0.69 -3.10 22.79
N ILE A 85 0.26 -2.95 24.05
CA ILE A 85 -1.16 -2.72 24.39
C ILE A 85 -1.45 -1.27 24.79
N ASP A 86 -0.39 -0.46 24.97
CA ASP A 86 -0.47 0.92 25.45
C ASP A 86 -0.77 1.93 24.32
N LYS A 87 -1.04 1.46 23.09
CA LYS A 87 -1.36 2.29 21.92
C LYS A 87 -0.33 3.39 21.65
N GLU A 88 0.95 3.05 21.77
CA GLU A 88 2.06 3.97 21.41
C GLU A 88 2.26 4.11 19.90
N GLU A 89 1.77 3.13 19.16
CA GLU A 89 1.89 3.01 17.71
C GLU A 89 0.50 2.81 17.10
N SER A 90 0.34 3.23 15.85
CA SER A 90 -0.87 3.13 15.06
C SER A 90 -1.06 1.71 14.52
N TYR A 91 -2.31 1.26 14.63
CA TYR A 91 -2.79 0.02 14.04
C TYR A 91 -3.67 0.34 12.83
N ILE A 92 -4.09 -0.71 12.14
CA ILE A 92 -5.23 -0.58 11.25
C ILE A 92 -6.48 -0.16 12.04
N SER A 93 -7.24 0.80 11.52
CA SER A 93 -8.42 1.36 12.21
C SER A 93 -9.53 0.31 12.34
N LEU A 94 -10.15 0.16 13.52
CA LEU A 94 -11.24 -0.81 13.75
C LEU A 94 -12.48 -0.53 12.89
N THR A 95 -12.75 0.75 12.63
CA THR A 95 -13.87 1.23 11.84
C THR A 95 -13.41 1.90 10.55
N GLY A 96 -12.19 1.56 10.10
CA GLY A 96 -11.62 2.06 8.86
C GLY A 96 -12.37 1.57 7.63
N TYR A 97 -12.11 2.20 6.49
CA TYR A 97 -12.75 1.86 5.22
C TYR A 97 -12.45 0.41 4.78
N TYR A 98 -11.20 -0.03 4.94
CA TYR A 98 -10.73 -1.35 4.51
C TYR A 98 -10.85 -2.44 5.60
N SER A 99 -11.25 -2.05 6.80
CA SER A 99 -11.11 -2.86 8.01
C SER A 99 -12.33 -2.83 8.93
N ASN A 100 -13.45 -2.25 8.52
CA ASN A 100 -14.73 -2.54 9.17
C ASN A 100 -15.15 -3.99 8.90
N THR A 101 -16.08 -4.51 9.71
CA THR A 101 -16.51 -5.92 9.71
C THR A 101 -16.88 -6.47 8.32
N ASN A 102 -17.48 -5.64 7.47
CA ASN A 102 -18.02 -6.03 6.17
C ASN A 102 -17.25 -5.39 4.99
N SER A 103 -16.09 -4.79 5.24
CA SER A 103 -15.32 -4.15 4.16
C SER A 103 -14.98 -5.20 3.11
N PRO A 104 -15.05 -4.87 1.82
CA PRO A 104 -14.54 -5.73 0.77
C PRO A 104 -13.02 -5.95 0.92
N VAL A 105 -12.56 -7.16 0.59
CA VAL A 105 -11.14 -7.44 0.31
C VAL A 105 -10.96 -7.33 -1.19
N TYR A 106 -10.25 -6.29 -1.64
CA TYR A 106 -10.06 -6.01 -3.05
C TYR A 106 -9.02 -6.91 -3.71
N ILE A 107 -9.31 -7.35 -4.93
CA ILE A 107 -8.42 -8.11 -5.81
C ILE A 107 -7.83 -7.19 -6.87
N THR A 108 -8.69 -6.43 -7.55
CA THR A 108 -8.31 -5.46 -8.60
C THR A 108 -9.24 -4.26 -8.52
N THR A 109 -8.70 -3.06 -8.64
CA THR A 109 -9.47 -1.81 -8.45
C THR A 109 -9.34 -0.84 -9.62
N TYR A 110 -10.32 0.03 -9.78
CA TYR A 110 -10.31 1.08 -10.79
C TYR A 110 -9.15 2.07 -10.59
N GLU A 111 -8.83 2.46 -9.36
CA GLU A 111 -7.67 3.30 -9.12
C GLU A 111 -6.36 2.61 -9.50
N GLU A 112 -6.23 1.30 -9.27
CA GLU A 112 -5.09 0.51 -9.74
C GLU A 112 -4.98 0.58 -11.27
N MET A 113 -6.10 0.39 -11.99
CA MET A 113 -6.14 0.52 -13.44
C MET A 113 -5.71 1.90 -13.90
N LYS A 114 -6.08 2.96 -13.17
CA LYS A 114 -5.66 4.33 -13.46
C LYS A 114 -4.18 4.58 -13.22
N PHE A 115 -3.60 4.01 -12.17
CA PHE A 115 -2.15 4.10 -11.97
C PHE A 115 -1.36 3.28 -12.99
N ILE A 116 -1.88 2.12 -13.43
CA ILE A 116 -1.29 1.36 -14.55
C ILE A 116 -1.38 2.15 -15.86
N GLU A 117 -2.52 2.78 -16.14
CA GLU A 117 -2.69 3.68 -17.28
C GLU A 117 -1.70 4.86 -17.23
N ALA A 118 -1.52 5.45 -16.04
CA ALA A 118 -0.58 6.53 -15.82
C ALA A 118 0.87 6.10 -16.09
N GLU A 119 1.30 4.96 -15.55
CA GLU A 119 2.64 4.40 -15.77
C GLU A 119 2.87 4.09 -17.25
N ALA A 120 1.94 3.40 -17.90
CA ALA A 120 2.05 3.03 -19.31
C ALA A 120 2.11 4.28 -20.23
N ALA A 121 1.28 5.28 -19.95
CA ALA A 121 1.32 6.56 -20.65
C ALA A 121 2.65 7.29 -20.42
N PHE A 122 3.18 7.28 -19.20
CA PHE A 122 4.46 7.89 -18.88
C PHE A 122 5.61 7.24 -19.66
N ARG A 123 5.67 5.90 -19.64
CA ARG A 123 6.70 5.11 -20.33
C ARG A 123 6.62 5.21 -21.85
N SER A 124 5.45 5.50 -22.40
CA SER A 124 5.25 5.80 -23.83
C SER A 124 5.43 7.28 -24.18
N ASN A 125 5.99 8.08 -23.25
CA ASN A 125 6.23 9.52 -23.40
C ASN A 125 4.95 10.37 -23.62
N ASN A 126 3.77 9.84 -23.28
CA ASN A 126 2.51 10.58 -23.28
C ASN A 126 2.23 11.16 -21.89
N LYS A 127 3.02 12.18 -21.52
CA LYS A 127 2.93 12.85 -20.22
C LYS A 127 1.56 13.47 -19.91
N PRO A 128 0.84 14.12 -20.86
CA PRO A 128 -0.50 14.65 -20.58
C PRO A 128 -1.49 13.55 -20.16
N LYS A 129 -1.47 12.42 -20.86
CA LYS A 129 -2.31 11.26 -20.49
C LYS A 129 -1.90 10.66 -19.15
N ALA A 130 -0.59 10.53 -18.91
CA ALA A 130 -0.07 10.00 -17.65
C ALA A 130 -0.54 10.83 -16.45
N TYR A 131 -0.43 12.15 -16.57
CA TYR A 131 -0.83 13.07 -15.51
C TYR A 131 -2.34 13.07 -15.26
N ALA A 132 -3.16 13.01 -16.31
CA ALA A 132 -4.61 12.89 -16.17
C ALA A 132 -5.00 11.59 -15.44
N ALA A 133 -4.46 10.44 -15.87
CA ALA A 133 -4.74 9.15 -15.23
C ALA A 133 -4.22 9.09 -13.78
N PHE A 134 -3.08 9.71 -13.49
CA PHE A 134 -2.53 9.85 -12.14
C PHE A 134 -3.50 10.58 -11.20
N LEU A 135 -4.01 11.74 -11.62
CA LEU A 135 -4.99 12.50 -10.82
C LEU A 135 -6.32 11.75 -10.70
N ASP A 136 -6.77 11.07 -11.75
CA ASP A 136 -7.99 10.26 -11.73
C ASP A 136 -7.88 9.11 -10.72
N GLY A 137 -6.73 8.42 -10.66
CA GLY A 137 -6.48 7.36 -9.69
C GLY A 137 -6.55 7.84 -8.24
N ILE A 138 -5.94 9.00 -7.94
CA ILE A 138 -6.02 9.62 -6.61
C ILE A 138 -7.47 9.95 -6.24
N LYS A 139 -8.19 10.63 -7.15
CA LYS A 139 -9.58 11.04 -6.91
C LYS A 139 -10.50 9.83 -6.76
N ALA A 140 -10.33 8.80 -7.59
CA ALA A 140 -11.11 7.57 -7.51
C ALA A 140 -10.97 6.91 -6.15
N ASN A 141 -9.74 6.72 -5.67
CA ASN A 141 -9.48 6.14 -4.36
C ASN A 141 -10.03 7.02 -3.21
N MET A 142 -9.79 8.33 -3.23
CA MET A 142 -10.29 9.23 -2.20
C MET A 142 -11.83 9.23 -2.11
N ASN A 143 -12.50 9.30 -3.26
CA ASN A 143 -13.95 9.19 -3.36
C ASN A 143 -14.43 7.84 -2.81
N LYS A 144 -13.75 6.75 -3.17
CA LYS A 144 -14.05 5.40 -2.70
C LYS A 144 -13.94 5.28 -1.17
N THR A 145 -12.87 5.83 -0.59
CA THR A 145 -12.63 5.80 0.86
C THR A 145 -13.53 6.73 1.68
N GLY A 146 -14.27 7.64 1.02
CA GLY A 146 -15.17 8.59 1.69
C GLY A 146 -14.50 9.90 2.15
N VAL A 147 -13.34 10.25 1.59
CA VAL A 147 -12.72 11.56 1.82
C VAL A 147 -13.67 12.65 1.29
N LEU A 148 -13.87 13.71 2.08
CA LEU A 148 -14.74 14.82 1.68
C LEU A 148 -14.23 15.48 0.39
N PRO A 149 -15.11 15.88 -0.54
CA PRO A 149 -14.70 16.52 -1.79
C PRO A 149 -13.75 17.70 -1.61
N ALA A 150 -13.98 18.54 -0.58
CA ALA A 150 -13.12 19.68 -0.29
C ALA A 150 -11.68 19.27 0.09
N ASP A 151 -11.51 18.24 0.93
CA ASP A 151 -10.20 17.75 1.35
C ASP A 151 -9.47 17.04 0.21
N ARG A 152 -10.21 16.25 -0.58
CA ARG A 152 -9.71 15.65 -1.83
C ARG A 152 -9.20 16.72 -2.78
N ASP A 153 -10.02 17.74 -3.04
CA ASP A 153 -9.69 18.81 -3.99
C ASP A 153 -8.52 19.66 -3.50
N ALA A 154 -8.41 19.90 -2.18
CA ALA A 154 -7.24 20.53 -1.58
C ALA A 154 -5.97 19.67 -1.77
N TYR A 155 -6.04 18.36 -1.55
CA TYR A 155 -4.90 17.45 -1.71
C TYR A 155 -4.41 17.39 -3.15
N VAL A 156 -5.31 17.19 -4.12
CA VAL A 156 -4.93 17.07 -5.54
C VAL A 156 -4.43 18.38 -6.14
N ASN A 157 -4.79 19.53 -5.57
CA ASN A 157 -4.32 20.85 -5.97
C ASN A 157 -3.04 21.30 -5.23
N HIS A 158 -2.57 20.54 -4.22
CA HIS A 158 -1.34 20.86 -3.53
C HIS A 158 -0.13 20.75 -4.47
N ALA A 159 0.87 21.63 -4.33
CA ALA A 159 2.00 21.74 -5.25
C ALA A 159 2.82 20.45 -5.43
N SER A 160 2.85 19.57 -4.43
CA SER A 160 3.53 18.26 -4.49
C SER A 160 2.76 17.17 -5.25
N ILE A 161 1.50 17.43 -5.63
CA ILE A 161 0.63 16.56 -6.43
C ILE A 161 0.33 17.23 -7.77
N ALA A 162 -0.06 18.51 -7.75
CA ALA A 162 -0.40 19.33 -8.89
C ALA A 162 0.84 19.82 -9.68
N VAL A 163 1.80 18.92 -9.93
CA VAL A 163 3.10 19.27 -10.53
C VAL A 163 2.99 19.68 -12.02
N GLY A 164 1.85 19.40 -12.64
CA GLY A 164 1.63 19.60 -14.07
C GLY A 164 2.20 18.47 -14.92
N ALA A 165 1.63 18.28 -16.11
CA ALA A 165 1.98 17.15 -16.97
C ALA A 165 3.47 17.08 -17.34
N ALA A 166 4.15 18.21 -17.52
CA ALA A 166 5.57 18.23 -17.85
C ALA A 166 6.47 17.61 -16.76
N ASN A 167 6.05 17.73 -15.49
CA ASN A 167 6.83 17.39 -14.30
C ASN A 167 6.38 16.09 -13.61
N ILE A 168 5.39 15.37 -14.18
CA ILE A 168 5.04 14.05 -13.66
C ILE A 168 6.25 13.12 -13.75
N THR A 169 6.42 12.22 -12.77
CA THR A 169 7.50 11.24 -12.70
C THR A 169 6.94 9.87 -12.34
N LEU A 170 7.70 8.80 -12.59
CA LEU A 170 7.35 7.46 -12.09
C LEU A 170 7.27 7.43 -10.57
N GLU A 171 8.15 8.14 -9.88
CA GLU A 171 8.14 8.24 -8.41
C GLU A 171 6.80 8.77 -7.89
N LEU A 172 6.25 9.83 -8.50
CA LEU A 172 4.94 10.36 -8.12
C LEU A 172 3.83 9.31 -8.31
N ILE A 173 3.84 8.62 -9.45
CA ILE A 173 2.84 7.58 -9.78
C ILE A 173 2.91 6.43 -8.76
N PHE A 174 4.10 5.86 -8.54
CA PHE A 174 4.29 4.75 -7.60
C PHE A 174 4.00 5.16 -6.16
N ARG A 175 4.35 6.38 -5.74
CA ARG A 175 4.03 6.92 -4.41
C ARG A 175 2.54 6.92 -4.15
N GLU A 176 1.74 7.50 -5.06
CA GLU A 176 0.29 7.60 -4.83
C GLU A 176 -0.41 6.25 -5.03
N LYS A 177 0.10 5.39 -5.93
CA LYS A 177 -0.34 4.00 -6.06
C LYS A 177 -0.11 3.21 -4.77
N TYR A 178 1.07 3.33 -4.14
CA TYR A 178 1.39 2.66 -2.88
C TYR A 178 0.42 3.03 -1.75
N LYS A 179 0.03 4.31 -1.65
CA LYS A 179 -0.96 4.78 -0.67
C LYS A 179 -2.38 4.28 -0.99
N ALA A 180 -2.78 4.32 -2.26
CA ALA A 180 -4.12 3.94 -2.69
C ALA A 180 -4.39 2.44 -2.56
N LEU A 181 -3.37 1.61 -2.77
CA LEU A 181 -3.48 0.14 -2.76
C LEU A 181 -3.15 -0.46 -1.38
N PHE A 182 -3.50 0.26 -0.30
CA PHE A 182 -3.33 -0.20 1.07
C PHE A 182 -3.95 -1.60 1.28
N LEU A 183 -3.18 -2.51 1.89
CA LEU A 183 -3.50 -3.93 2.11
C LEU A 183 -3.64 -4.81 0.85
N MET A 184 -3.37 -4.27 -0.34
CA MET A 184 -3.36 -5.08 -1.56
C MET A 184 -1.96 -5.68 -1.80
N PRO A 185 -1.85 -6.99 -2.09
CA PRO A 185 -0.56 -7.67 -2.22
C PRO A 185 0.26 -7.21 -3.43
N VAL A 186 -0.40 -6.68 -4.47
CA VAL A 186 0.26 -6.14 -5.68
C VAL A 186 1.25 -5.01 -5.37
N THR A 187 1.12 -4.35 -4.21
CA THR A 187 2.10 -3.35 -3.77
C THR A 187 3.50 -3.91 -3.58
N TRP A 188 3.67 -5.22 -3.30
CA TRP A 188 5.00 -5.84 -3.26
C TRP A 188 5.55 -6.11 -4.67
N ASP A 189 4.69 -6.37 -5.65
CA ASP A 189 5.10 -6.48 -7.06
C ASP A 189 5.58 -5.12 -7.57
N ASP A 190 4.82 -4.06 -7.28
CA ASP A 190 5.19 -2.68 -7.61
C ASP A 190 6.47 -2.25 -6.90
N ALA A 191 6.63 -2.57 -5.62
CA ALA A 191 7.84 -2.25 -4.88
C ALA A 191 9.08 -2.89 -5.52
N ARG A 192 8.98 -4.12 -6.01
CA ARG A 192 10.08 -4.79 -6.73
C ARG A 192 10.34 -4.16 -8.09
N ARG A 193 9.29 -3.88 -8.88
CA ARG A 193 9.38 -3.19 -10.19
C ARG A 193 9.93 -1.76 -10.08
N PHE A 194 9.72 -1.12 -8.93
CA PHE A 194 10.22 0.21 -8.60
C PHE A 194 11.49 0.16 -7.75
N ASP A 195 12.11 -1.03 -7.59
CA ASP A 195 13.34 -1.24 -6.83
C ASP A 195 13.34 -0.64 -5.41
N TYR A 196 12.17 -0.61 -4.77
CA TYR A 196 11.95 -0.06 -3.44
C TYR A 196 12.35 1.42 -3.31
N GLN A 197 12.37 2.17 -4.42
CA GLN A 197 12.82 3.56 -4.48
C GLN A 197 11.78 4.56 -3.91
N TYR A 198 10.98 4.14 -2.92
CA TYR A 198 10.13 5.05 -2.18
C TYR A 198 10.99 5.89 -1.22
N GLN A 199 10.63 7.17 -1.05
CA GLN A 199 11.35 8.06 -0.17
C GLN A 199 11.34 7.52 1.27
N GLN A 200 12.53 7.53 1.91
CA GLN A 200 12.76 6.98 3.26
C GLN A 200 12.35 5.50 3.44
N PHE A 201 12.30 4.72 2.36
CA PHE A 201 12.06 3.28 2.45
C PHE A 201 13.34 2.57 2.87
N GLN A 202 13.41 2.12 4.11
CA GLN A 202 14.62 1.54 4.68
C GLN A 202 14.51 0.02 4.79
N LEU A 203 15.63 -0.69 4.60
CA LEU A 203 15.75 -2.10 4.96
C LEU A 203 15.24 -2.36 6.39
N PRO A 204 14.57 -3.48 6.67
CA PRO A 204 14.12 -3.77 8.04
C PRO A 204 15.28 -3.79 9.04
N LEU A 205 15.06 -3.30 10.27
CA LEU A 205 16.14 -3.08 11.26
C LEU A 205 16.97 -4.34 11.58
N ASN A 206 16.32 -5.49 11.66
CA ASN A 206 16.94 -6.79 11.98
C ASN A 206 16.99 -7.70 10.74
N VAL A 207 17.11 -7.12 9.54
CA VAL A 207 17.23 -7.89 8.31
C VAL A 207 18.56 -8.65 8.28
N VAL A 208 18.55 -9.88 7.77
CA VAL A 208 19.76 -10.72 7.60
C VAL A 208 20.34 -10.68 6.19
N THR A 209 19.69 -9.93 5.28
CA THR A 209 20.10 -9.72 3.90
C THR A 209 20.67 -8.31 3.71
N ASN A 210 21.50 -8.11 2.70
CA ASN A 210 22.06 -6.80 2.37
C ASN A 210 21.15 -5.97 1.44
N THR A 211 20.11 -6.58 0.88
CA THR A 211 19.15 -5.95 -0.04
C THR A 211 17.72 -6.39 0.30
N TYR A 212 16.74 -5.68 -0.27
CA TYR A 212 15.32 -6.06 -0.13
C TYR A 212 15.07 -7.44 -0.74
N ILE A 213 14.13 -8.17 -0.15
CA ILE A 213 13.69 -9.47 -0.64
C ILE A 213 13.04 -9.33 -2.02
N ARG A 214 13.31 -10.25 -2.93
CA ARG A 214 12.78 -10.27 -4.30
C ARG A 214 11.84 -11.43 -4.57
N ARG A 215 11.83 -12.43 -3.68
CA ARG A 215 10.99 -13.62 -3.80
C ARG A 215 10.74 -14.29 -2.44
N LEU A 216 9.82 -15.25 -2.45
CA LEU A 216 9.68 -16.25 -1.39
C LEU A 216 10.45 -17.53 -1.74
N VAL A 217 10.77 -18.31 -0.71
CA VAL A 217 11.32 -19.66 -0.88
C VAL A 217 10.22 -20.64 -1.30
N TYR A 218 10.61 -21.71 -2.00
CA TYR A 218 9.68 -22.81 -2.24
C TYR A 218 9.30 -23.48 -0.90
N PRO A 219 8.05 -23.98 -0.77
CA PRO A 219 7.65 -24.72 0.42
C PRO A 219 8.57 -25.92 0.70
N SER A 220 8.81 -26.22 1.97
CA SER A 220 9.65 -27.36 2.38
C SER A 220 9.13 -28.72 1.89
N VAL A 221 7.83 -28.82 1.60
CA VAL A 221 7.24 -30.03 1.02
C VAL A 221 7.69 -30.26 -0.43
N GLU A 222 7.91 -29.20 -1.20
CA GLU A 222 8.42 -29.31 -2.58
C GLU A 222 9.86 -29.83 -2.57
N THR A 223 10.71 -29.31 -1.69
CA THR A 223 12.11 -29.78 -1.60
C THR A 223 12.21 -31.21 -1.08
N SER A 224 11.36 -31.63 -0.14
CA SER A 224 11.39 -32.97 0.44
C SER A 224 10.68 -34.06 -0.37
N ARG A 225 9.66 -33.72 -1.17
CA ARG A 225 8.86 -34.68 -1.97
C ARG A 225 9.11 -34.59 -3.47
N ASN A 226 9.53 -33.43 -3.96
CA ASN A 226 9.66 -33.11 -5.38
C ASN A 226 11.03 -32.49 -5.69
N GLY A 227 12.04 -32.75 -4.85
CA GLY A 227 13.32 -32.02 -4.85
C GLY A 227 14.05 -32.00 -6.19
N ALA A 228 13.95 -33.08 -6.99
CA ALA A 228 14.56 -33.14 -8.32
C ALA A 228 14.00 -32.09 -9.31
N ASN A 229 12.81 -31.54 -9.06
CA ASN A 229 12.14 -30.55 -9.90
C ASN A 229 12.14 -29.14 -9.30
N VAL A 230 12.65 -28.97 -8.07
CA VAL A 230 12.72 -27.65 -7.44
C VAL A 230 13.94 -26.90 -8.01
N PRO A 231 13.75 -25.74 -8.66
CA PRO A 231 14.86 -24.94 -9.15
C PRO A 231 15.81 -24.54 -8.03
N ASP A 232 17.09 -24.48 -8.34
CA ASP A 232 18.08 -23.95 -7.40
C ASP A 232 17.89 -22.44 -7.23
N VAL A 233 17.81 -22.01 -5.98
CA VAL A 233 17.55 -20.63 -5.59
C VAL A 233 18.53 -20.27 -4.50
N THR A 234 19.37 -19.28 -4.75
CA THR A 234 20.42 -18.89 -3.82
C THR A 234 19.83 -18.42 -2.49
N ASP A 235 18.92 -17.46 -2.54
CA ASP A 235 18.20 -16.92 -1.38
C ASP A 235 16.98 -16.09 -1.80
N VAL A 236 16.34 -15.44 -0.82
CA VAL A 236 15.16 -14.57 -1.00
C VAL A 236 15.46 -13.26 -1.74
N THR A 237 16.73 -12.89 -1.95
CA THR A 237 17.15 -11.70 -2.69
C THR A 237 17.36 -11.96 -4.18
N GLN A 238 17.41 -13.23 -4.61
CA GLN A 238 17.49 -13.57 -6.02
C GLN A 238 16.27 -13.04 -6.79
N LYS A 239 16.55 -12.19 -7.78
CA LYS A 239 15.57 -11.58 -8.68
C LYS A 239 14.78 -12.63 -9.48
N LEU A 240 13.49 -12.37 -9.69
CA LEU A 240 12.63 -13.17 -10.57
C LEU A 240 12.87 -12.80 -12.03
N TRP A 241 12.42 -13.62 -12.99
CA TRP A 241 12.66 -13.36 -14.42
C TRP A 241 12.15 -11.99 -14.89
N TRP A 242 11.09 -11.47 -14.25
CA TRP A 242 10.43 -10.22 -14.63
C TRP A 242 10.92 -9.01 -13.82
N ASP A 243 11.61 -9.26 -12.71
CA ASP A 243 12.26 -8.24 -11.89
C ASP A 243 13.72 -8.21 -12.32
N GLN A 244 14.07 -7.38 -13.31
CA GLN A 244 15.42 -7.26 -13.87
C GLN A 244 15.90 -5.83 -13.74
#